data_AF-A0A645GZT4-F1
#
_entry.id   AF-A0A645GZT4-F1
#
_cell.length_a   1.000
_cell.length_b   1.000
_cell.length_c   1.000
_cell.angle_alpha   90.00
_cell.angle_beta   90.00
_cell.angle_gamma   90.00
#
_symmetry.space_group_name_H-M   'P 1'
#
loop_
_entity.id
_entity.type
_entity.pdbx_description
1 polymer ?
#
loop_
_entity_poly.entity_id
_entity_poly.type
_entity_poly.pdbx_seq_one_letter_code
_entity_poly.pdbx_strand_id
1 'polypeptide(L)'
;MLKGENEYTYPSYSKVQAQEFIEALRKIVPFIIIDCSSYIANDILSAIAILESDFVIRLANCDLKSISYLSSQLHLLQNSNWDMDKQYKAASNIKSNYGIEHMAGALGSLSFRLPHSEELEEQYLAGDLFKDLMLKDSRSYRKEIEKIVGEVFSC
;
A
#
# COMPACT_ATOMS: atom_id res chain seq x y z
N MET A 1 -1.26 11.61 21.81
CA MET A 1 -2.16 12.77 21.97
C MET A 1 -2.66 12.78 23.39
N LEU A 2 -2.47 13.89 24.09
CA LEU A 2 -3.00 14.12 25.43
C LEU A 2 -4.53 14.24 25.37
N LYS A 3 -5.17 14.11 26.54
CA LYS A 3 -6.63 14.21 26.65
C LYS A 3 -7.09 15.58 26.14
N GLY A 4 -7.94 15.57 25.10
CA GLY A 4 -8.50 16.78 24.49
C GLY A 4 -7.78 17.26 23.24
N GLU A 5 -6.66 16.63 22.85
CA GLU A 5 -5.99 16.93 21.59
C GLU A 5 -6.67 16.23 20.41
N ASN A 6 -6.60 16.87 19.25
CA ASN A 6 -7.06 16.36 17.95
C ASN A 6 -6.01 16.64 16.86
N GLU A 7 -6.28 16.19 15.63
CA GLU A 7 -5.35 16.34 14.49
C GLU A 7 -4.95 17.79 14.19
N TYR A 8 -5.76 18.77 14.61
CA TYR A 8 -5.51 20.20 14.43
C TYR A 8 -4.78 20.85 15.62
N THR A 9 -4.50 20.08 16.67
CA THR A 9 -3.82 20.61 17.86
C THR A 9 -2.34 20.86 17.62
N TYR A 10 -1.73 20.09 16.71
CA TYR A 10 -0.33 20.23 16.33
C TYR A 10 -0.19 20.86 14.95
N PRO A 11 0.86 21.65 14.71
CA PRO A 11 1.10 22.21 13.39
C PRO A 11 1.33 21.07 12.38
N SER A 12 0.78 21.25 11.18
CA SER A 12 1.04 20.35 10.07
C SER A 12 2.53 20.32 9.73
N TYR A 13 3.04 19.15 9.39
CA TYR A 13 4.41 19.00 8.94
C TYR A 13 4.63 19.73 7.61
N SER A 14 5.81 20.32 7.43
CA SER A 14 6.24 20.84 6.14
C SER A 14 6.81 19.72 5.27
N LYS A 15 6.89 19.96 3.95
CA LYS A 15 7.56 19.07 3.01
C LYS A 15 8.99 18.74 3.43
N VAL A 16 9.74 19.75 3.87
CA VAL A 16 11.15 19.61 4.28
C VAL A 16 11.26 18.67 5.48
N GLN A 17 10.40 18.84 6.49
CA GLN A 17 10.40 17.96 7.67
C GLN A 17 10.07 16.51 7.32
N ALA A 18 9.12 16.27 6.41
CA ALA A 18 8.80 14.91 5.97
C ALA A 18 9.99 14.26 5.23
N GLN A 19 10.68 15.02 4.37
CA GLN A 19 11.88 14.53 3.66
C GLN A 19 13.02 14.23 4.63
N GLU A 20 13.33 15.16 5.55
CA GLU A 20 14.37 14.97 6.57
C GLU A 20 14.07 13.77 7.47
N PHE A 21 12.80 13.55 7.81
CA PHE A 21 12.38 12.40 8.61
C PHE A 21 12.67 11.08 7.89
N ILE A 22 12.27 10.93 6.62
CA ILE A 22 12.52 9.71 5.83
C ILE A 22 14.03 9.50 5.66
N GLU A 23 14.77 10.55 5.35
CA GLU A 23 16.23 10.51 5.20
C GLU A 23 16.96 10.11 6.50
N ALA A 24 16.44 10.55 7.66
CA ALA A 24 16.96 10.12 8.95
C ALA A 24 16.66 8.63 9.22
N LEU A 25 15.46 8.14 8.91
CA LEU A 25 15.11 6.73 9.03
C LEU A 25 16.01 5.83 8.17
N ARG A 26 16.34 6.28 6.95
CA ARG A 26 17.21 5.53 6.01
C ARG A 26 18.61 5.25 6.58
N LYS A 27 19.05 6.03 7.57
CA LYS A 27 20.37 5.89 8.20
C LYS A 27 20.42 4.90 9.35
N ILE A 28 19.26 4.47 9.86
CA ILE A 28 19.18 3.66 11.10
C ILE A 28 18.61 2.26 10.89
N VAL A 29 17.90 2.00 9.79
CA VAL A 29 17.31 0.70 9.49
C VAL A 29 17.61 0.28 8.04
N PRO A 30 17.73 -1.03 7.76
CA PRO A 30 18.00 -1.51 6.42
C PRO A 30 16.81 -1.33 5.48
N PHE A 31 15.59 -1.34 6.02
CA PHE A 31 14.34 -1.24 5.26
C PHE A 31 13.34 -0.38 6.00
N ILE A 32 12.54 0.38 5.24
CA ILE A 32 11.46 1.21 5.75
C ILE A 32 10.20 0.85 4.98
N ILE A 33 9.14 0.51 5.71
CA ILE A 33 7.79 0.33 5.15
C ILE A 33 6.95 1.48 5.68
N ILE A 34 6.41 2.31 4.78
CA ILE A 34 5.58 3.46 5.12
C ILE A 34 4.15 3.16 4.67
N ASP A 35 3.25 2.91 5.63
CA ASP A 35 1.83 2.82 5.34
C ASP A 35 1.28 4.22 5.06
N CYS A 36 0.72 4.39 3.86
CA CYS A 36 0.31 5.68 3.34
C CYS A 36 -1.20 5.83 3.36
N SER A 37 -1.67 7.03 3.68
CA SER A 37 -3.06 7.40 3.51
C SER A 37 -3.46 7.33 2.04
N SER A 38 -4.70 6.86 1.80
CA SER A 38 -5.29 6.90 0.47
C SER A 38 -5.56 8.34 0.00
N TYR A 39 -5.74 9.29 0.92
CA TYR A 39 -6.03 10.70 0.62
C TYR A 39 -4.76 11.56 0.56
N ILE A 40 -3.92 11.25 -0.43
CA ILE A 40 -2.56 11.81 -0.62
C ILE A 40 -2.56 13.35 -0.65
N ALA A 41 -3.59 13.99 -1.22
CA ALA A 41 -3.65 15.45 -1.34
C ALA A 41 -3.65 16.18 0.02
N ASN A 42 -4.14 15.54 1.08
CA ASN A 42 -4.22 16.13 2.42
C ASN A 42 -3.21 15.55 3.40
N ASP A 43 -2.43 14.55 2.99
CA ASP A 43 -1.38 13.95 3.80
C ASP A 43 -0.02 14.14 3.14
N ILE A 44 0.66 15.20 3.58
CA ILE A 44 1.98 15.56 3.08
C ILE A 44 3.02 14.47 3.35
N LEU A 45 2.91 13.73 4.46
CA LEU A 45 3.87 12.67 4.76
C LEU A 45 3.70 11.52 3.78
N SER A 46 2.46 11.11 3.48
CA SER A 46 2.18 10.12 2.44
C SER A 46 2.63 10.59 1.06
N ALA A 47 2.36 11.84 0.70
CA ALA A 47 2.78 12.39 -0.59
C ALA A 47 4.30 12.36 -0.76
N ILE A 48 5.05 12.80 0.26
CA ILE A 48 6.51 12.77 0.25
C ILE A 48 7.03 11.34 0.32
N ALA A 49 6.45 10.46 1.14
CA ALA A 49 6.85 9.07 1.23
C ALA A 49 6.78 8.36 -0.13
N ILE A 50 5.73 8.58 -0.91
CA ILE A 50 5.62 7.95 -2.22
C ILE A 50 6.63 8.55 -3.23
N LEU A 51 6.91 9.85 -3.13
CA LEU A 51 7.92 10.51 -3.98
C LEU A 51 9.34 10.03 -3.66
N GLU A 52 9.68 9.86 -2.39
CA GLU A 52 11.04 9.51 -1.92
C GLU A 52 11.27 7.99 -1.79
N SER A 53 10.23 7.16 -1.89
CA SER A 53 10.35 5.69 -1.82
C SER A 53 11.09 5.12 -3.03
N ASP A 54 11.86 4.05 -2.81
CA ASP A 54 12.51 3.29 -3.87
C ASP A 54 11.49 2.47 -4.67
N PHE A 55 10.48 1.95 -3.98
CA PHE A 55 9.37 1.19 -4.57
C PHE A 55 8.06 1.55 -3.89
N VAL A 56 6.96 1.50 -4.64
CA VAL A 56 5.62 1.86 -4.16
C VAL A 56 4.65 0.76 -4.58
N ILE A 57 3.97 0.15 -3.61
CA ILE A 57 2.90 -0.81 -3.88
C ILE A 57 1.56 -0.11 -3.75
N ARG A 58 0.82 -0.03 -4.85
CA ARG A 58 -0.52 0.57 -4.91
C ARG A 58 -1.57 -0.51 -4.81
N LEU A 59 -2.09 -0.69 -3.60
CA LEU A 59 -3.15 -1.65 -3.31
C LEU A 59 -4.51 -1.12 -3.78
N ALA A 60 -5.29 -1.98 -4.43
CA ALA A 60 -6.71 -1.76 -4.67
C ALA A 60 -7.50 -3.04 -4.45
N ASN A 61 -8.60 -2.94 -3.68
CA ASN A 61 -9.53 -4.04 -3.56
C ASN A 61 -10.28 -4.27 -4.88
N CYS A 62 -10.72 -5.51 -5.09
CA CYS A 62 -11.53 -5.88 -6.25
C CYS A 62 -13.01 -5.45 -6.13
N ASP A 63 -13.23 -4.16 -5.86
CA ASP A 63 -14.55 -3.54 -5.83
C ASP A 63 -14.55 -2.22 -6.61
N LEU A 64 -15.74 -1.83 -7.12
CA LEU A 64 -15.86 -0.65 -7.99
C LEU A 64 -15.42 0.64 -7.28
N LYS A 65 -15.68 0.78 -5.99
CA LYS A 65 -15.34 2.00 -5.23
C LYS A 65 -13.82 2.16 -5.15
N SER A 66 -13.10 1.10 -4.79
CA SER A 66 -11.65 1.09 -4.68
C SER A 66 -10.99 1.36 -6.04
N ILE A 67 -11.51 0.77 -7.12
CA ILE A 67 -10.98 0.95 -8.47
C ILE A 67 -11.24 2.36 -9.00
N SER A 68 -12.46 2.87 -8.84
CA SER A 68 -12.80 4.24 -9.23
C SER A 68 -11.96 5.26 -8.47
N TYR A 69 -11.69 5.02 -7.19
CA TYR A 69 -10.82 5.87 -6.38
C TYR A 69 -9.36 5.84 -6.85
N LEU A 70 -8.80 4.64 -7.11
CA LEU A 70 -7.43 4.53 -7.60
C LEU A 70 -7.26 5.23 -8.96
N SER A 71 -8.27 5.12 -9.82
CA SER A 71 -8.31 5.77 -11.15
C SER A 71 -8.41 7.29 -11.04
N SER A 72 -9.22 7.83 -10.13
CA SER A 72 -9.30 9.29 -9.94
C SER A 72 -8.00 9.88 -9.38
N GLN A 73 -7.31 9.13 -8.49
CA GLN A 73 -6.00 9.53 -7.96
C GLN A 73 -4.90 9.50 -9.04
N LEU A 74 -4.98 8.59 -10.02
CA LEU A 74 -4.02 8.54 -11.14
C LEU A 74 -3.93 9.87 -11.90
N HIS A 75 -5.04 10.58 -12.10
CA HIS A 75 -5.03 11.88 -12.77
C HIS A 75 -4.31 12.98 -11.98
N LEU A 76 -4.32 12.90 -10.65
CA LEU A 76 -3.56 13.82 -9.79
C LEU A 76 -2.06 13.53 -9.86
N LEU A 77 -1.70 12.24 -9.95
CA LEU A 77 -0.31 11.76 -10.06
C LEU A 77 0.29 12.02 -11.46
N GLN A 78 -0.51 11.96 -12.53
CA GLN A 78 -0.06 12.19 -13.92
C GLN A 78 0.45 13.62 -14.17
N ASN A 79 -0.01 14.60 -13.40
CA ASN A 79 0.43 16.00 -13.53
C ASN A 79 1.70 16.31 -12.72
N SER A 80 2.26 15.31 -12.05
CA SER A 80 3.43 15.46 -11.21
C SER A 80 4.49 14.45 -11.64
N ASN A 81 5.77 14.76 -11.44
CA ASN A 81 6.90 13.95 -11.92
C ASN A 81 7.08 12.65 -11.08
N TRP A 82 6.01 11.86 -10.91
CA TRP A 82 6.09 10.60 -10.19
C TRP A 82 6.73 9.57 -11.11
N ASP A 83 7.80 8.98 -10.62
CA ASP A 83 8.41 7.84 -11.27
C ASP A 83 7.41 6.68 -11.24
N MET A 84 6.95 6.27 -12.43
CA MET A 84 5.98 5.20 -12.61
C MET A 84 6.65 3.84 -12.64
N ASP A 85 7.95 3.77 -12.93
CA ASP A 85 8.69 2.51 -13.05
C ASP A 85 8.88 1.85 -11.68
N LYS A 86 8.90 2.65 -10.61
CA LYS A 86 8.91 2.18 -9.23
C LYS A 86 7.53 1.85 -8.63
N GLN A 87 6.44 1.99 -9.40
CA GLN A 87 5.08 1.81 -8.88
C GLN A 87 4.44 0.50 -9.36
N TYR A 88 4.24 -0.41 -8.42
CA TYR A 88 3.56 -1.68 -8.66
C TYR A 88 2.09 -1.60 -8.29
N LYS A 89 1.20 -1.95 -9.23
CA LYS A 89 -0.23 -2.06 -8.93
C LYS A 89 -0.53 -3.46 -8.42
N ALA A 90 -1.20 -3.54 -7.28
CA ALA A 90 -1.55 -4.79 -6.64
C ALA A 90 -3.06 -4.85 -6.37
N ALA A 91 -3.70 -5.91 -6.84
CA ALA A 91 -5.08 -6.20 -6.48
C ALA A 91 -5.11 -6.97 -5.15
N SER A 92 -5.91 -6.51 -4.19
CA SER A 92 -6.01 -7.09 -2.85
C SER A 92 -7.37 -7.74 -2.59
N ASN A 93 -7.36 -8.70 -1.67
CA ASN A 93 -8.55 -9.41 -1.17
C ASN A 93 -9.40 -10.02 -2.29
N ILE A 94 -8.72 -10.65 -3.26
CA ILE A 94 -9.37 -11.29 -4.41
C ILE A 94 -10.13 -12.53 -3.95
N LYS A 95 -11.46 -12.48 -4.04
CA LYS A 95 -12.31 -13.66 -3.84
C LYS A 95 -12.38 -14.49 -5.12
N SER A 96 -12.54 -15.80 -4.99
CA SER A 96 -12.63 -16.78 -6.11
C SER A 96 -13.77 -16.50 -7.09
N ASN A 97 -14.76 -15.70 -6.69
CA ASN A 97 -16.00 -15.51 -7.42
C ASN A 97 -15.88 -14.29 -8.34
N TYR A 98 -15.48 -14.53 -9.60
CA TYR A 98 -15.73 -13.74 -10.82
C TYR A 98 -15.33 -12.24 -10.87
N GLY A 99 -14.63 -11.69 -9.89
CA GLY A 99 -14.33 -10.25 -9.85
C GLY A 99 -13.16 -9.80 -10.73
N ILE A 100 -12.04 -10.55 -10.77
CA ILE A 100 -10.81 -10.02 -11.39
C ILE A 100 -10.93 -9.88 -12.90
N GLU A 101 -11.46 -10.86 -13.63
CA GLU A 101 -11.41 -10.78 -15.11
C GLU A 101 -12.20 -9.59 -15.65
N HIS A 102 -13.33 -9.26 -15.01
CA HIS A 102 -14.10 -8.06 -15.33
C HIS A 102 -13.44 -6.77 -14.82
N MET A 103 -12.77 -6.80 -13.67
CA MET A 103 -12.13 -5.62 -13.06
C MET A 103 -10.73 -5.32 -13.60
N ALA A 104 -10.03 -6.32 -14.14
CA ALA A 104 -8.68 -6.20 -14.69
C ALA A 104 -8.65 -5.24 -15.88
N GLY A 105 -9.71 -5.20 -16.68
CA GLY A 105 -9.86 -4.21 -17.76
C GLY A 105 -9.86 -2.77 -17.25
N ALA A 106 -10.40 -2.51 -16.04
CA ALA A 106 -10.47 -1.19 -15.43
C ALA A 106 -9.20 -0.83 -14.62
N LEU A 107 -8.53 -1.81 -14.01
CA LEU A 107 -7.28 -1.62 -13.25
C LEU A 107 -6.03 -1.52 -14.14
N GLY A 108 -6.11 -2.05 -15.37
CA GLY A 108 -4.99 -2.16 -16.30
C GLY A 108 -4.04 -3.30 -15.91
N SER A 109 -2.75 -3.17 -16.24
CA SER A 109 -1.73 -4.13 -15.84
C SER A 109 -1.58 -4.15 -14.31
N LEU A 110 -1.69 -5.35 -13.73
CA LEU A 110 -1.44 -5.61 -12.32
C LEU A 110 -0.10 -6.34 -12.18
N SER A 111 0.76 -5.84 -11.31
CA SER A 111 2.04 -6.46 -10.95
C SER A 111 1.82 -7.62 -9.99
N PHE A 112 0.88 -7.47 -9.04
CA PHE A 112 0.59 -8.47 -8.01
C PHE A 112 -0.91 -8.72 -7.84
N ARG A 113 -1.26 -9.93 -7.41
CA ARG A 113 -2.63 -10.39 -7.17
C ARG A 113 -2.71 -11.14 -5.86
N LEU A 114 -3.09 -10.46 -4.79
CA LEU A 114 -3.23 -11.03 -3.46
C LEU A 114 -4.61 -11.71 -3.30
N PRO A 115 -4.68 -13.06 -3.33
CA PRO A 115 -5.92 -13.78 -3.10
C PRO A 115 -6.44 -13.57 -1.68
N HIS A 116 -7.75 -13.68 -1.52
CA HIS A 116 -8.36 -13.80 -0.22
C HIS A 116 -7.84 -15.06 0.50
N SER A 117 -7.56 -14.92 1.80
CA SER A 117 -7.20 -16.02 2.70
C SER A 117 -8.05 -15.89 3.96
N GLU A 118 -8.74 -16.98 4.30
CA GLU A 118 -9.60 -17.04 5.47
C GLU A 118 -8.74 -17.02 6.74
N GLU A 119 -7.62 -17.76 6.75
CA GLU A 119 -6.63 -17.74 7.84
C GLU A 119 -6.15 -16.31 8.18
N LEU A 120 -5.85 -15.51 7.15
CA LEU A 120 -5.42 -14.12 7.35
C LEU A 120 -6.55 -13.23 7.90
N GLU A 121 -7.77 -13.40 7.40
CA GLU A 121 -8.94 -12.65 7.90
C GLU A 121 -9.22 -12.99 9.36
N GLU A 122 -9.15 -14.27 9.73
CA GLU A 122 -9.31 -14.71 11.12
C GLU A 122 -8.23 -14.12 12.04
N GLN A 123 -6.96 -14.14 11.61
CA GLN A 123 -5.87 -13.51 12.38
C GLN A 123 -6.07 -12.00 12.52
N TYR A 124 -6.50 -11.31 11.46
CA TYR A 124 -6.84 -9.89 11.52
C TYR A 124 -7.95 -9.61 12.55
N LEU A 125 -9.05 -10.38 12.50
CA LEU A 125 -10.17 -10.26 13.43
C LEU A 125 -9.78 -10.57 14.88
N ALA A 126 -8.82 -11.48 15.07
CA ALA A 126 -8.26 -11.82 16.38
C ALA A 126 -7.21 -10.81 16.88
N GLY A 127 -6.73 -9.89 16.02
CA GLY A 127 -5.66 -8.94 16.34
C GLY A 127 -4.27 -9.59 16.43
N ASP A 128 -4.04 -10.69 15.70
CA ASP A 128 -2.86 -11.56 15.84
C ASP A 128 -2.15 -11.80 14.50
N LEU A 129 -1.83 -10.71 13.80
CA LEU A 129 -1.21 -10.72 12.46
C LEU A 129 0.27 -11.15 12.44
N PHE A 130 0.88 -11.40 13.61
CA PHE A 130 2.27 -11.87 13.70
C PHE A 130 2.40 -13.39 13.61
N LYS A 131 1.28 -14.13 13.57
CA LYS A 131 1.29 -15.57 13.41
C LYS A 131 1.62 -15.98 11.99
N ASP A 132 2.33 -17.10 11.88
CA ASP A 132 2.57 -17.72 10.59
C ASP A 132 1.26 -18.14 9.94
N LEU A 133 1.16 -17.93 8.63
CA LEU A 133 0.11 -18.50 7.79
C LEU A 133 0.51 -19.93 7.41
N MET A 134 -0.10 -20.94 8.01
CA MET A 134 0.28 -22.35 7.87
C MET A 134 -0.74 -23.17 7.08
N LEU A 135 -1.98 -22.70 7.00
CA LEU A 135 -3.07 -23.43 6.37
C LEU A 135 -2.90 -23.49 4.84
N LYS A 136 -3.64 -24.42 4.23
CA LYS A 136 -3.54 -24.70 2.78
C LYS A 136 -4.14 -23.56 1.95
N ASP A 137 -5.17 -22.90 2.45
CA ASP A 137 -5.86 -21.78 1.81
C ASP A 137 -4.94 -20.55 1.67
N SER A 138 -4.10 -20.28 2.67
CA SER A 138 -3.15 -19.15 2.66
C SER A 138 -1.92 -19.36 1.77
N ARG A 139 -1.75 -20.55 1.19
CA ARG A 139 -0.56 -20.88 0.38
C ARG A 139 -0.42 -19.97 -0.85
N SER A 140 -1.52 -19.65 -1.51
CA SER A 140 -1.51 -18.77 -2.69
C SER A 140 -1.17 -17.33 -2.31
N TYR A 141 -1.69 -16.86 -1.17
CA TYR A 141 -1.37 -15.56 -0.60
C TYR A 141 0.12 -15.45 -0.26
N ARG A 142 0.66 -16.43 0.48
CA ARG A 142 2.09 -16.49 0.83
C ARG A 142 3.00 -16.44 -0.38
N LYS A 143 2.71 -17.21 -1.42
CA LYS A 143 3.48 -17.19 -2.68
C LYS A 143 3.49 -15.82 -3.35
N GLU A 144 2.40 -15.07 -3.26
CA GLU A 144 2.37 -13.73 -3.83
C GLU A 144 3.14 -12.73 -2.98
N ILE A 145 3.08 -12.85 -1.65
CA ILE A 145 3.94 -12.08 -0.73
C ILE A 145 5.42 -12.37 -0.99
N GLU A 146 5.81 -13.63 -1.20
CA GLU A 146 7.19 -14.00 -1.55
C GLU A 146 7.66 -13.31 -2.84
N LYS A 147 6.79 -13.17 -3.85
CA LYS A 147 7.12 -12.41 -5.07
C LYS A 147 7.29 -10.92 -4.80
N ILE A 148 6.40 -10.33 -4.00
CA ILE A 148 6.52 -8.91 -3.61
C ILE A 148 7.85 -8.68 -2.91
N VAL A 149 8.20 -9.55 -1.95
CA VAL A 149 9.46 -9.48 -1.23
C VAL A 149 10.64 -9.61 -2.20
N GLY A 150 10.57 -10.57 -3.12
CA GLY A 150 11.58 -10.77 -4.16
C GLY A 150 11.70 -9.61 -5.16
N GLU A 151 10.67 -8.81 -5.37
CA GLU A 151 10.76 -7.63 -6.24
C GLU A 151 11.28 -6.41 -5.48
N VAL A 152 10.77 -6.17 -4.27
CA VAL A 152 11.00 -4.92 -3.52
C VAL A 152 12.28 -4.94 -2.69
N PHE A 153 12.73 -6.12 -2.22
CA PHE A 153 13.85 -6.22 -1.28
C PHE A 153 15.10 -6.91 -1.87
N SER A 154 15.09 -7.34 -3.15
CA SER A 154 16.22 -8.06 -3.77
C SER A 154 17.36 -7.16 -4.26
N CYS A 155 17.55 -6.00 -3.64
CA CYS A 155 18.63 -5.07 -3.95
C CYS A 155 19.98 -5.54 -3.37
#